data_AF-A0A6B3NBE6-F1
#
_entry.id   AF-A0A6B3NBE6-F1
#
_cell.length_a   1.000
_cell.length_b   1.000
_cell.length_c   1.000
_cell.angle_alpha   90.00
_cell.angle_beta   90.00
_cell.angle_gamma   90.00
#
_symmetry.space_group_name_H-M   'P 1'
#
loop_
_entity.id
_entity.type
_entity.pdbx_description
1 polymer ?
#
loop_
_entity_poly.entity_id
_entity_poly.type
_entity_poly.pdbx_seq_one_letter_code
_entity_poly.pdbx_strand_id
1 'polypeptide(L)'
;MSKAIYEIVDELPTKNMTISALKSLDFVVPGEWENLVGFENTIRAVTGEEDEDLIQEIGDRAVYLFNDRSQGYQRALWLYQTIDTTGTALGTAALANKVGEAIPLLGFLSKITPKADKAQTIDLSLKVVVELVAFCQINGIPGDSIGDFVGALADYGGESLMRMAALICFDGLIPLGPDFIMKVQSTLSGLTPSRLEENQGFQKINDAIPGGDTEGKLNFIGQSFDSVRDWMGNFVADRGLTPQAVTNNLRGFLEFSDDKLDYLGAFLDMSTNYYEHTGVQTLARRLIERAAAEI
;
A
#
# COMPACT_ATOMS: atom_id res chain seq x y z
N MET A 1 -19.75 13.95 6.78
CA MET A 1 -19.89 13.39 5.42
C MET A 1 -18.52 12.86 5.03
N SER A 2 -18.41 11.67 4.43
CA SER A 2 -17.17 11.23 3.79
C SER A 2 -16.85 12.16 2.62
N LYS A 3 -15.57 12.45 2.37
CA LYS A 3 -15.15 13.24 1.19
C LYS A 3 -15.61 12.53 -0.10
N ALA A 4 -15.87 13.31 -1.14
CA ALA A 4 -16.16 12.74 -2.46
C ALA A 4 -14.88 12.17 -3.09
N ILE A 5 -15.03 11.18 -3.98
CA ILE A 5 -13.86 10.54 -4.61
C ILE A 5 -13.00 11.52 -5.39
N TYR A 6 -13.60 12.46 -6.12
CA TYR A 6 -12.84 13.47 -6.86
C TYR A 6 -11.98 14.33 -5.92
N GLU A 7 -12.51 14.77 -4.78
CA GLU A 7 -11.75 15.54 -3.78
C GLU A 7 -10.57 14.73 -3.24
N ILE A 8 -10.78 13.44 -2.96
CA ILE A 8 -9.72 12.56 -2.45
C ILE A 8 -8.60 12.39 -3.47
N VAL A 9 -8.93 12.27 -4.76
CA VAL A 9 -7.96 12.10 -5.85
C VAL A 9 -7.25 13.42 -6.17
N ASP A 10 -7.96 14.55 -6.12
CA ASP A 10 -7.41 15.89 -6.36
C ASP A 10 -6.46 16.33 -5.23
N GLU A 11 -6.72 15.89 -4.00
CA GLU A 11 -5.88 16.18 -2.83
C GLU A 11 -4.63 15.28 -2.73
N LEU A 12 -4.48 14.28 -3.61
CA LEU A 12 -3.29 13.42 -3.58
C LEU A 12 -2.01 14.26 -3.75
N PRO A 13 -0.95 13.95 -2.98
CA PRO A 13 0.28 14.71 -3.05
C PRO A 13 0.96 14.51 -4.41
N THR A 14 1.23 15.61 -5.12
CA THR A 14 2.06 15.56 -6.33
C THR A 14 3.55 15.41 -6.01
N LYS A 15 3.96 15.89 -4.83
CA LYS A 15 5.33 15.79 -4.30
C LYS A 15 5.32 15.72 -2.77
N ASN A 16 5.89 14.65 -2.22
CA ASN A 16 6.21 14.52 -0.79
C ASN A 16 7.20 13.34 -0.61
N MET A 17 7.40 12.90 0.64
CA MET A 17 8.23 11.74 0.94
C MET A 17 7.69 10.44 0.34
N THR A 18 6.37 10.19 0.41
CA THR A 18 5.74 9.03 -0.25
C THR A 18 6.08 8.99 -1.73
N ILE A 19 5.91 10.11 -2.45
CA ILE A 19 6.23 10.18 -3.88
C ILE A 19 7.71 9.96 -4.15
N SER A 20 8.59 10.50 -3.30
CA SER A 20 10.03 10.33 -3.44
C SER A 20 10.45 8.87 -3.21
N ALA A 21 9.88 8.23 -2.19
CA ALA A 21 10.10 6.82 -1.90
C ALA A 21 9.59 5.92 -3.04
N LEU A 22 8.38 6.14 -3.54
CA LEU A 22 7.86 5.35 -4.67
C LEU A 22 8.69 5.53 -5.94
N LYS A 23 9.11 6.76 -6.27
CA LYS A 23 10.01 7.02 -7.41
C LYS A 23 11.35 6.32 -7.28
N SER A 24 11.84 6.13 -6.06
CA SER A 24 13.09 5.39 -5.84
C SER A 24 12.98 3.90 -6.12
N LEU A 25 11.76 3.37 -6.26
CA LEU A 25 11.50 1.99 -6.66
C LEU A 25 11.28 1.85 -8.16
N ASP A 26 11.49 2.90 -8.97
CA ASP A 26 11.40 2.79 -10.43
C ASP A 26 12.38 1.73 -10.97
N PHE A 27 13.56 1.54 -10.37
CA PHE A 27 14.46 0.46 -10.76
C PHE A 27 13.88 -0.96 -10.52
N VAL A 28 12.88 -1.09 -9.63
CA VAL A 28 12.19 -2.35 -9.33
C VAL A 28 11.09 -2.61 -10.36
N VAL A 29 10.35 -1.58 -10.74
CA VAL A 29 9.22 -1.66 -11.69
C VAL A 29 9.33 -0.51 -12.72
N PRO A 30 10.28 -0.59 -13.67
CA PRO A 30 10.67 0.55 -14.50
C PRO A 30 9.53 1.06 -15.39
N GLY A 31 9.17 2.32 -15.21
CA GLY A 31 8.12 2.98 -16.01
C GLY A 31 6.71 2.47 -15.73
N GLU A 32 6.52 1.57 -14.77
CA GLU A 32 5.21 1.01 -14.44
C GLU A 32 4.32 2.02 -13.73
N TRP A 33 4.89 2.96 -12.98
CA TRP A 33 4.11 3.90 -12.17
C TRP A 33 4.46 5.36 -12.43
N GLU A 34 3.41 6.14 -12.64
CA GLU A 34 3.45 7.59 -12.63
C GLU A 34 2.55 8.13 -11.51
N ASN A 35 2.92 9.30 -10.96
CA ASN A 35 2.12 9.95 -9.94
C ASN A 35 0.94 10.72 -10.57
N LEU A 36 -0.02 9.97 -11.13
CA LEU A 36 -1.26 10.50 -11.68
C LEU A 36 -2.14 11.03 -10.55
N VAL A 37 -2.40 12.34 -10.57
CA VAL A 37 -3.16 13.10 -9.57
C VAL A 37 -4.15 14.02 -10.29
N GLY A 38 -5.32 14.20 -9.69
CA GLY A 38 -6.43 14.93 -10.28
C GLY A 38 -7.43 13.98 -10.92
N PHE A 39 -8.69 14.09 -10.53
CA PHE A 39 -9.74 13.16 -10.97
C PHE A 39 -9.98 13.24 -12.48
N GLU A 40 -10.11 14.46 -13.01
CA GLU A 40 -10.24 14.69 -14.45
C GLU A 40 -8.98 14.23 -15.22
N ASN A 41 -7.79 14.55 -14.72
CA ASN A 41 -6.53 14.08 -15.31
C ASN A 41 -6.49 12.54 -15.36
N THR A 42 -7.03 11.90 -14.33
CA THR A 42 -7.12 10.44 -14.27
C THR A 42 -8.09 9.91 -15.31
N ILE A 43 -9.24 10.56 -15.50
CA ILE A 43 -10.19 10.19 -16.56
C ILE A 43 -9.49 10.22 -17.91
N ARG A 44 -8.88 11.36 -18.27
CA ARG A 44 -8.17 11.54 -19.54
C ARG A 44 -7.07 10.50 -19.74
N ALA A 45 -6.27 10.22 -18.73
CA ALA A 45 -5.17 9.26 -18.82
C ALA A 45 -5.63 7.81 -18.94
N VAL A 46 -6.77 7.45 -18.31
CA VAL A 46 -7.30 6.08 -18.31
C VAL A 46 -8.10 5.80 -19.59
N THR A 47 -8.91 6.75 -20.04
CA THR A 47 -9.84 6.56 -21.16
C THR A 47 -9.30 7.06 -22.50
N GLY A 48 -8.36 8.02 -22.48
CA GLY A 48 -7.89 8.72 -23.67
C GLY A 48 -8.88 9.76 -24.20
N GLU A 49 -9.94 10.08 -23.44
CA GLU A 49 -10.97 11.02 -23.87
C GLU A 49 -10.52 12.48 -23.76
N GLU A 50 -10.90 13.27 -24.77
CA GLU A 50 -10.67 14.72 -24.81
C GLU A 50 -11.97 15.53 -24.80
N ASP A 51 -13.13 14.89 -25.03
CA ASP A 51 -14.44 15.53 -25.02
C ASP A 51 -14.90 15.85 -23.59
N GLU A 52 -15.11 17.13 -23.30
CA GLU A 52 -15.46 17.62 -21.96
C GLU A 52 -16.80 17.07 -21.45
N ASP A 53 -17.80 16.89 -22.34
CA ASP A 53 -19.11 16.40 -21.94
C ASP A 53 -19.02 14.91 -21.55
N LEU A 54 -18.26 14.12 -22.31
CA LEU A 54 -18.03 12.71 -22.00
C LEU A 54 -17.19 12.52 -20.74
N ILE A 55 -16.15 13.36 -20.53
CA ILE A 55 -15.35 13.35 -19.30
C ILE A 55 -16.23 13.65 -18.08
N GLN A 56 -17.13 14.64 -18.18
CA GLN A 56 -18.07 14.95 -17.12
C GLN A 56 -19.01 13.79 -16.83
N GLU A 57 -19.56 13.12 -17.86
CA GLU A 57 -20.45 11.98 -17.70
C GLU A 57 -19.76 10.80 -17.00
N ILE A 58 -18.53 10.47 -17.42
CA ILE A 58 -17.69 9.44 -16.77
C ILE A 58 -17.43 9.82 -15.31
N GLY A 59 -17.09 11.08 -15.05
CA GLY A 59 -16.86 11.59 -13.70
C GLY A 59 -18.09 11.44 -12.79
N ASP A 60 -19.26 11.85 -13.26
CA ASP A 60 -20.52 11.74 -12.53
C ASP A 60 -20.89 10.28 -12.26
N ARG A 61 -20.67 9.39 -13.25
CA ARG A 61 -20.93 7.96 -13.08
C ARG A 61 -19.98 7.32 -12.07
N ALA A 62 -18.70 7.67 -12.10
CA ALA A 62 -17.71 7.20 -11.13
C ALA A 62 -18.05 7.68 -9.71
N VAL A 63 -18.50 8.93 -9.54
CA VAL A 63 -18.97 9.46 -8.24
C VAL A 63 -20.21 8.71 -7.76
N TYR A 64 -21.15 8.37 -8.65
CA TYR A 64 -22.30 7.55 -8.32
C TYR A 64 -21.87 6.15 -7.81
N LEU A 65 -21.01 5.45 -8.56
CA LEU A 65 -20.51 4.13 -8.20
C LEU A 65 -19.77 4.13 -6.85
N PHE A 66 -18.97 5.16 -6.58
CA PHE A 66 -18.27 5.31 -5.31
C PHE A 66 -19.23 5.51 -4.12
N ASN A 67 -20.34 6.22 -4.32
CA ASN A 67 -21.31 6.50 -3.27
C ASN A 67 -22.30 5.34 -3.00
N ASP A 68 -22.42 4.40 -3.94
CA ASP A 68 -23.17 3.17 -3.72
C ASP A 68 -22.41 2.21 -2.81
N ARG A 69 -22.85 2.12 -1.55
CA ARG A 69 -22.24 1.26 -0.53
C ARG A 69 -22.25 -0.22 -0.87
N SER A 70 -23.12 -0.66 -1.80
CA SER A 70 -23.12 -2.06 -2.26
C SER A 70 -21.93 -2.40 -3.16
N GLN A 71 -21.21 -1.39 -3.68
CA GLN A 71 -20.08 -1.56 -4.60
C GLN A 71 -18.72 -1.74 -3.91
N GLY A 72 -18.62 -1.67 -2.58
CA GLY A 72 -17.37 -1.95 -1.84
C GLY A 72 -16.25 -0.89 -1.92
N TYR A 73 -16.29 0.07 -2.86
CA TYR A 73 -15.21 1.06 -3.04
C TYR A 73 -14.88 1.89 -1.79
N GLN A 74 -15.88 2.33 -1.03
CA GLN A 74 -15.64 3.07 0.24
C GLN A 74 -15.00 2.19 1.31
N ARG A 75 -15.28 0.89 1.31
CA ARG A 75 -14.68 -0.07 2.24
C ARG A 75 -13.22 -0.32 1.88
N ALA A 76 -12.93 -0.47 0.59
CA ALA A 76 -11.56 -0.56 0.08
C ALA A 76 -10.75 0.71 0.39
N LEU A 77 -11.32 1.90 0.17
CA LEU A 77 -10.68 3.16 0.56
C LEU A 77 -10.34 3.19 2.05
N TRP A 78 -11.33 2.88 2.89
CA TRP A 78 -11.12 2.84 4.33
C TRP A 78 -10.01 1.87 4.73
N LEU A 79 -9.89 0.70 4.09
CA LEU A 79 -8.82 -0.26 4.33
C LEU A 79 -7.44 0.35 4.03
N TYR A 80 -7.28 0.93 2.83
CA TYR A 80 -6.02 1.56 2.43
C TYR A 80 -5.61 2.72 3.34
N GLN A 81 -6.58 3.55 3.78
CA GLN A 81 -6.33 4.66 4.72
C GLN A 81 -6.03 4.18 6.14
N THR A 82 -6.60 3.05 6.55
CA THR A 82 -6.52 2.60 7.95
C THR A 82 -5.21 1.83 8.23
N ILE A 83 -4.71 1.07 7.26
CA ILE A 83 -3.56 0.20 7.48
C ILE A 83 -2.26 0.99 7.71
N ASP A 84 -2.03 2.07 6.97
CA ASP A 84 -0.82 2.91 7.08
C ASP A 84 -0.91 3.96 8.21
N THR A 85 -2.10 4.30 8.71
CA THR A 85 -2.27 5.32 9.79
C THR A 85 -1.98 4.79 11.20
N THR A 86 -1.41 3.60 11.32
CA THR A 86 -1.04 2.97 12.60
C THR A 86 0.30 3.48 13.16
N GLY A 87 1.10 4.22 12.38
CA GLY A 87 2.40 4.76 12.79
C GLY A 87 2.60 6.28 12.67
N THR A 88 1.68 7.01 12.04
CA THR A 88 1.86 8.44 11.68
C THR A 88 1.46 9.40 12.82
N ALA A 89 2.24 9.41 13.91
CA ALA A 89 2.01 10.33 15.03
C ALA A 89 2.98 11.53 15.09
N LEU A 90 3.97 11.65 14.19
CA LEU A 90 4.99 12.70 14.30
C LEU A 90 5.27 13.47 12.99
N GLY A 91 4.91 14.76 12.99
CA GLY A 91 5.74 15.82 12.42
C GLY A 91 6.00 15.85 10.91
N THR A 92 5.19 15.18 10.09
CA THR A 92 5.30 15.17 8.61
C THR A 92 5.23 16.56 7.99
N ALA A 93 4.59 17.53 8.66
CA ALA A 93 4.55 18.94 8.22
C ALA A 93 5.94 19.56 8.03
N ALA A 94 6.97 19.14 8.79
CA ALA A 94 8.33 19.66 8.65
C ALA A 94 9.07 19.08 7.43
N LEU A 95 8.68 17.88 6.97
CA LEU A 95 9.28 17.20 5.81
C LEU A 95 8.63 17.65 4.50
N ALA A 96 7.39 18.14 4.54
CA ALA A 96 6.65 18.63 3.37
C ALA A 96 7.39 19.76 2.63
N ASN A 97 8.16 20.59 3.35
CA ASN A 97 8.93 21.70 2.77
C ASN A 97 10.36 21.32 2.34
N LYS A 98 10.80 20.07 2.56
CA LYS A 98 12.16 19.59 2.25
C LYS A 98 12.24 18.79 0.94
N VAL A 99 11.21 18.90 0.11
CA VAL A 99 11.11 18.24 -1.19
C VAL A 99 12.11 18.85 -2.19
N GLY A 100 13.15 18.10 -2.54
CA GLY A 100 14.17 18.49 -3.54
C GLY A 100 15.61 18.57 -3.01
N GLU A 101 15.80 18.47 -1.70
CA GLU A 101 17.10 18.31 -1.05
C GLU A 101 17.14 16.93 -0.37
N ALA A 102 18.32 16.32 -0.28
CA ALA A 102 18.46 15.08 0.46
C ALA A 102 18.14 15.32 1.95
N ILE A 103 17.31 14.47 2.55
CA ILE A 103 16.81 14.69 3.91
C ILE A 103 17.75 14.01 4.92
N PRO A 104 18.35 14.77 5.87
CA PRO A 104 19.22 14.18 6.89
C PRO A 104 18.44 13.32 7.88
N LEU A 105 18.65 12.01 7.84
CA LEU A 105 17.97 11.05 8.73
C LEU A 105 18.38 11.26 10.20
N LEU A 106 19.62 11.70 10.43
CA LEU A 106 20.23 11.87 11.77
C LEU A 106 19.39 12.74 12.72
N GLY A 107 18.75 13.80 12.22
CA GLY A 107 17.91 14.69 13.03
C GLY A 107 16.64 14.01 13.56
N PHE A 108 16.24 12.90 12.93
CA PHE A 108 15.00 12.20 13.18
C PHE A 108 15.18 10.92 14.01
N LEU A 109 16.40 10.35 14.01
CA LEU A 109 16.77 9.17 14.81
C LEU A 109 16.47 9.32 16.31
N SER A 110 16.58 10.54 16.85
CA SER A 110 16.27 10.83 18.26
C SER A 110 14.80 10.65 18.65
N LYS A 111 13.90 10.54 17.66
CA LYS A 111 12.44 10.44 17.83
C LYS A 111 11.86 9.13 17.31
N ILE A 112 12.69 8.24 16.78
CA ILE A 112 12.28 6.95 16.21
C ILE A 112 12.77 5.81 17.07
N THR A 113 11.88 4.86 17.35
CA THR A 113 12.24 3.54 17.87
C THR A 113 11.88 2.49 16.80
N PRO A 114 12.86 1.72 16.31
CA PRO A 114 12.56 0.59 15.42
C PRO A 114 11.56 -0.37 16.07
N LYS A 115 10.55 -0.80 15.31
CA LYS A 115 9.61 -1.83 15.77
C LYS A 115 10.34 -3.17 15.89
N ALA A 116 9.89 -4.01 16.82
CA ALA A 116 10.38 -5.39 16.91
C ALA A 116 9.99 -6.20 15.65
N ASP A 117 10.84 -7.13 15.22
CA ASP A 117 10.61 -8.01 14.06
C ASP A 117 9.21 -8.63 14.04
N LYS A 118 8.71 -9.04 15.21
CA LYS A 118 7.36 -9.62 15.35
C LYS A 118 6.26 -8.63 14.97
N ALA A 119 6.39 -7.36 15.36
CA ALA A 119 5.42 -6.33 15.01
C ALA A 119 5.47 -6.02 13.51
N GLN A 120 6.68 -5.86 12.94
CA GLN A 120 6.86 -5.65 11.50
C GLN A 120 6.28 -6.81 10.67
N THR A 121 6.47 -8.03 11.14
CA THR A 121 5.90 -9.23 10.51
C THR A 121 4.38 -9.23 10.50
N ILE A 122 3.75 -8.84 11.62
CA ILE A 122 2.28 -8.74 11.68
C ILE A 122 1.81 -7.62 10.75
N ASP A 123 2.46 -6.45 10.77
CA ASP A 123 2.10 -5.29 9.96
C ASP A 123 2.17 -5.63 8.45
N LEU A 124 3.26 -6.27 7.98
CA LEU A 124 3.40 -6.79 6.61
C LEU A 124 2.27 -7.78 6.25
N SER A 125 1.96 -8.72 7.15
CA SER A 125 0.91 -9.72 6.92
C SER A 125 -0.47 -9.09 6.81
N LEU A 126 -0.75 -8.06 7.63
CA LEU A 126 -2.00 -7.31 7.60
C LEU A 126 -2.10 -6.47 6.32
N LYS A 127 -1.00 -5.91 5.81
CA LYS A 127 -0.97 -5.19 4.53
C LYS A 127 -1.27 -6.10 3.34
N VAL A 128 -0.81 -7.36 3.36
CA VAL A 128 -1.22 -8.38 2.37
C VAL A 128 -2.72 -8.68 2.46
N VAL A 129 -3.25 -8.86 3.68
CA VAL A 129 -4.69 -9.09 3.88
C VAL A 129 -5.52 -7.88 3.45
N VAL A 130 -5.06 -6.66 3.70
CA VAL A 130 -5.72 -5.44 3.24
C VAL A 130 -5.76 -5.38 1.73
N GLU A 131 -4.66 -5.70 1.05
CA GLU A 131 -4.64 -5.75 -0.42
C GLU A 131 -5.68 -6.74 -0.95
N LEU A 132 -5.70 -7.96 -0.40
CA LEU A 132 -6.63 -9.00 -0.78
C LEU A 132 -8.08 -8.58 -0.56
N VAL A 133 -8.41 -8.13 0.65
CA VAL A 133 -9.80 -7.75 0.98
C VAL A 133 -10.21 -6.53 0.15
N ALA A 134 -9.33 -5.54 -0.04
CA ALA A 134 -9.62 -4.37 -0.88
C ALA A 134 -9.82 -4.77 -2.35
N PHE A 135 -9.01 -5.69 -2.88
CA PHE A 135 -9.22 -6.30 -4.19
C PHE A 135 -10.62 -6.92 -4.29
N CYS A 136 -11.02 -7.74 -3.31
CA CYS A 136 -12.35 -8.36 -3.33
C CYS A 136 -13.47 -7.32 -3.30
N GLN A 137 -13.35 -6.30 -2.46
CA GLN A 137 -14.34 -5.22 -2.35
C GLN A 137 -14.49 -4.44 -3.66
N ILE A 138 -13.38 -4.09 -4.31
CA ILE A 138 -13.35 -3.35 -5.58
C ILE A 138 -14.01 -4.15 -6.71
N ASN A 139 -13.82 -5.47 -6.71
CA ASN A 139 -14.36 -6.36 -7.74
C ASN A 139 -15.74 -6.93 -7.40
N GLY A 140 -16.32 -6.57 -6.25
CA GLY A 140 -17.64 -7.06 -5.82
C GLY A 140 -17.69 -8.57 -5.55
N ILE A 141 -16.57 -9.18 -5.19
CA ILE A 141 -16.45 -10.62 -4.87
C ILE A 141 -16.31 -10.84 -3.35
N PRO A 142 -16.55 -12.07 -2.85
CA PRO A 142 -16.40 -12.38 -1.43
C PRO A 142 -15.00 -12.04 -0.88
N GLY A 143 -14.94 -11.47 0.33
CA GLY A 143 -13.71 -10.96 0.94
C GLY A 143 -12.64 -12.02 1.24
N ASP A 144 -12.97 -13.29 1.12
CA ASP A 144 -12.12 -14.46 1.33
C ASP A 144 -11.70 -15.15 0.02
N SER A 145 -11.91 -14.50 -1.13
CA SER A 145 -11.56 -15.02 -2.47
C SER A 145 -10.05 -14.97 -2.76
N ILE A 146 -9.27 -15.72 -1.97
CA ILE A 146 -7.79 -15.78 -2.07
C ILE A 146 -7.33 -16.18 -3.48
N GLY A 147 -7.99 -17.17 -4.09
CA GLY A 147 -7.61 -17.66 -5.42
C GLY A 147 -7.74 -16.60 -6.52
N ASP A 148 -8.82 -15.83 -6.50
CA ASP A 148 -9.05 -14.75 -7.47
C ASP A 148 -8.01 -13.63 -7.30
N PHE A 149 -7.68 -13.29 -6.05
CA PHE A 149 -6.62 -12.33 -5.75
C PHE A 149 -5.26 -12.80 -6.26
N VAL A 150 -4.86 -14.04 -5.96
CA VAL A 150 -3.58 -14.61 -6.43
C VAL A 150 -3.51 -14.64 -7.95
N GLY A 151 -4.62 -14.98 -8.62
CA GLY A 151 -4.71 -14.93 -10.08
C GLY A 151 -4.48 -13.51 -10.62
N ALA A 152 -5.11 -12.51 -10.00
CA ALA A 152 -5.00 -11.12 -10.41
C ALA A 152 -3.59 -10.53 -10.24
N LEU A 153 -2.76 -11.04 -9.33
CA LEU A 153 -1.37 -10.57 -9.15
C LEU A 153 -0.51 -10.70 -10.41
N ALA A 154 -0.86 -11.59 -11.35
CA ALA A 154 -0.17 -11.70 -12.63
C ALA A 154 -0.45 -10.50 -13.56
N ASP A 155 -1.60 -9.85 -13.38
CA ASP A 155 -2.07 -8.72 -14.18
C ASP A 155 -1.89 -7.37 -13.45
N TYR A 156 -1.23 -7.39 -12.28
CA TYR A 156 -0.89 -6.15 -11.57
C TYR A 156 0.10 -5.33 -12.40
N GLY A 157 -0.30 -4.12 -12.77
CA GLY A 157 0.55 -3.07 -13.31
C GLY A 157 0.31 -1.75 -12.56
N GLY A 158 0.92 -0.67 -13.03
CA GLY A 158 0.54 0.66 -12.56
C GLY A 158 0.79 0.88 -11.06
N GLU A 159 -0.15 1.60 -10.45
CA GLU A 159 -0.19 1.86 -9.01
C GLU A 159 -0.32 0.60 -8.15
N SER A 160 -0.98 -0.46 -8.64
CA SER A 160 -1.16 -1.70 -7.86
C SER A 160 0.15 -2.50 -7.79
N LEU A 161 0.88 -2.59 -8.91
CA LEU A 161 2.20 -3.22 -8.93
C LEU A 161 3.22 -2.43 -8.10
N MET A 162 3.22 -1.09 -8.21
CA MET A 162 4.07 -0.23 -7.40
C MET A 162 3.77 -0.36 -5.89
N ARG A 163 2.50 -0.48 -5.50
CA ARG A 163 2.12 -0.74 -4.10
C ARG A 163 2.73 -2.04 -3.57
N MET A 164 2.66 -3.12 -4.36
CA MET A 164 3.23 -4.40 -3.98
C MET A 164 4.77 -4.38 -3.99
N ALA A 165 5.39 -3.66 -4.92
CA ALA A 165 6.84 -3.43 -4.93
C ALA A 165 7.29 -2.70 -3.65
N ALA A 166 6.55 -1.65 -3.26
CA ALA A 166 6.80 -0.90 -2.03
C ALA A 166 6.58 -1.75 -0.78
N LEU A 167 5.55 -2.60 -0.74
CA LEU A 167 5.34 -3.57 0.33
C LEU A 167 6.54 -4.50 0.51
N ILE A 168 7.00 -5.13 -0.57
CA ILE A 168 8.14 -6.03 -0.54
C ILE A 168 9.42 -5.29 -0.11
N CYS A 169 9.66 -4.11 -0.65
CA CYS A 169 10.90 -3.36 -0.41
C CYS A 169 10.93 -2.73 0.99
N PHE A 170 9.87 -2.02 1.37
CA PHE A 170 9.83 -1.17 2.57
C PHE A 170 9.35 -1.90 3.82
N ASP A 171 8.44 -2.87 3.71
CA ASP A 171 7.91 -3.62 4.85
C ASP A 171 8.50 -5.05 4.94
N GLY A 172 9.04 -5.57 3.83
CA GLY A 172 9.75 -6.85 3.79
C GLY A 172 11.27 -6.69 3.92
N LEU A 173 11.93 -6.36 2.82
CA LEU A 173 13.39 -6.42 2.68
C LEU A 173 14.14 -5.49 3.65
N ILE A 174 13.71 -4.25 3.81
CA ILE A 174 14.39 -3.29 4.70
C ILE A 174 14.29 -3.71 6.17
N PRO A 175 13.09 -3.89 6.76
CA PRO A 175 12.99 -4.15 8.20
C PRO A 175 13.23 -5.62 8.58
N LEU A 176 12.94 -6.58 7.70
CA LEU A 176 13.02 -8.01 8.02
C LEU A 176 14.19 -8.71 7.33
N GLY A 177 14.84 -8.07 6.36
CA GLY A 177 16.02 -8.61 5.66
C GLY A 177 15.66 -9.54 4.47
N PRO A 178 16.66 -10.20 3.88
CA PRO A 178 16.46 -10.98 2.64
C PRO A 178 15.55 -12.21 2.85
N ASP A 179 15.51 -12.75 4.06
CA ASP A 179 14.72 -13.94 4.42
C ASP A 179 13.33 -13.60 4.98
N PHE A 180 12.80 -12.39 4.67
CA PHE A 180 11.55 -11.90 5.29
C PHE A 180 10.37 -12.87 5.13
N ILE A 181 10.24 -13.53 3.98
CA ILE A 181 9.15 -14.51 3.73
C ILE A 181 9.18 -15.63 4.78
N MET A 182 10.35 -16.23 5.00
CA MET A 182 10.51 -17.31 5.98
C MET A 182 10.30 -16.81 7.41
N LYS A 183 10.77 -15.59 7.72
CA LYS A 183 10.53 -14.96 9.03
C LYS A 183 9.05 -14.74 9.30
N VAL A 184 8.30 -14.29 8.28
CA VAL A 184 6.85 -14.10 8.39
C VAL A 184 6.15 -15.42 8.66
N GLN A 185 6.43 -16.45 7.86
CA GLN A 185 5.85 -17.78 8.05
C GLN A 185 6.14 -18.36 9.44
N SER A 186 7.39 -18.27 9.90
CA SER A 186 7.77 -18.76 11.23
C SER A 186 7.06 -18.00 12.35
N THR A 187 6.89 -16.69 12.20
CA THR A 187 6.24 -15.86 13.22
C THR A 187 4.74 -16.12 13.27
N LEU A 188 4.07 -16.17 12.12
CA LEU A 188 2.63 -16.46 12.03
C LEU A 188 2.31 -17.86 12.59
N SER A 189 3.15 -18.85 12.29
CA SER A 189 2.99 -20.22 12.82
C SER A 189 3.09 -20.30 14.35
N GLY A 190 3.81 -19.37 14.97
CA GLY A 190 3.96 -19.29 16.43
C GLY A 190 3.09 -18.20 17.08
N LEU A 191 2.25 -17.51 16.31
CA LEU A 191 1.40 -16.45 16.83
C LEU A 191 0.14 -17.05 17.47
N THR A 192 -0.32 -16.45 18.57
CA THR A 192 -1.57 -16.82 19.22
C THR A 192 -2.62 -15.73 19.00
N PRO A 193 -3.93 -16.06 19.04
CA PRO A 193 -5.00 -15.07 18.92
C PRO A 193 -4.85 -13.89 19.90
N SER A 194 -4.54 -14.18 21.16
CA SER A 194 -4.32 -13.15 22.19
C SER A 194 -3.17 -12.18 21.86
N ARG A 195 -2.11 -12.67 21.19
CA ARG A 195 -0.98 -11.84 20.77
C ARG A 195 -1.29 -11.04 19.51
N LEU A 196 -2.17 -11.55 18.65
CA LEU A 196 -2.67 -10.81 17.50
C LEU A 196 -3.56 -9.64 17.96
N GLU A 197 -4.40 -9.85 18.97
CA GLU A 197 -5.25 -8.82 19.57
C GLU A 197 -4.46 -7.66 20.21
N GLU A 198 -3.20 -7.87 20.59
CA GLU A 198 -2.31 -6.81 21.08
C GLU A 198 -1.82 -5.87 19.95
N ASN A 199 -1.89 -6.28 18.68
CA ASN A 199 -1.45 -5.47 17.55
C ASN A 199 -2.49 -4.40 17.18
N GLN A 200 -2.06 -3.13 17.20
CA GLN A 200 -2.94 -1.99 16.93
C GLN A 200 -3.49 -1.97 15.50
N GLY A 201 -2.69 -2.39 14.51
CA GLY A 201 -3.15 -2.50 13.12
C GLY A 201 -4.28 -3.51 13.00
N PHE A 202 -4.10 -4.69 13.58
CA PHE A 202 -5.14 -5.71 13.63
C PHE A 202 -6.40 -5.15 14.27
N GLN A 203 -6.31 -4.55 15.47
CA GLN A 203 -7.47 -3.98 16.16
C GLN A 203 -8.29 -3.03 15.28
N LYS A 204 -7.64 -2.17 14.49
CA LYS A 204 -8.33 -1.20 13.62
C LYS A 204 -9.07 -1.84 12.44
N ILE A 205 -8.51 -2.91 11.86
CA ILE A 205 -9.08 -3.54 10.66
C ILE A 205 -9.78 -4.87 10.91
N ASN A 206 -9.80 -5.36 12.15
CA ASN A 206 -10.23 -6.72 12.45
C ASN A 206 -11.64 -7.04 11.92
N ASP A 207 -12.56 -6.06 11.90
CA ASP A 207 -13.93 -6.23 11.41
C ASP A 207 -14.02 -6.44 9.89
N ALA A 208 -12.95 -6.16 9.16
CA ALA A 208 -12.85 -6.39 7.72
C ALA A 208 -12.22 -7.73 7.38
N ILE A 209 -11.52 -8.35 8.32
CA ILE A 209 -10.79 -9.60 8.09
C ILE A 209 -11.78 -10.77 8.20
N PRO A 210 -11.92 -11.61 7.15
CA PRO A 210 -12.69 -12.86 7.22
C PRO A 210 -12.20 -13.81 8.31
N GLY A 211 -13.09 -14.65 8.83
CA GLY A 211 -12.75 -15.67 9.83
C GLY A 211 -13.61 -15.71 11.09
N GLY A 212 -14.56 -14.77 11.25
CA GLY A 212 -15.50 -14.78 12.37
C GLY A 212 -14.87 -14.30 13.69
N ASP A 213 -14.07 -15.15 14.33
CA ASP A 213 -13.34 -14.84 15.57
C ASP A 213 -11.83 -14.61 15.32
N THR A 214 -11.08 -14.28 16.38
CA THR A 214 -9.64 -13.97 16.28
C THR A 214 -8.83 -15.17 15.79
N GLU A 215 -9.22 -16.40 16.12
CA GLU A 215 -8.53 -17.61 15.66
C GLU A 215 -8.75 -17.82 14.16
N GLY A 216 -10.00 -17.71 13.69
CA GLY A 216 -10.30 -17.77 12.26
C GLY A 216 -9.65 -16.64 11.47
N LYS A 217 -9.57 -15.41 12.02
CA LYS A 217 -8.87 -14.28 11.41
C LYS A 217 -7.36 -14.52 11.34
N LEU A 218 -6.76 -15.08 12.38
CA LEU A 218 -5.35 -15.46 12.36
C LEU A 218 -5.07 -16.53 11.29
N ASN A 219 -5.95 -17.53 11.17
CA ASN A 219 -5.86 -18.54 10.11
C ASN A 219 -5.97 -17.91 8.73
N PHE A 220 -6.90 -16.98 8.53
CA PHE A 220 -7.07 -16.26 7.26
C PHE A 220 -5.84 -15.42 6.91
N ILE A 221 -5.24 -14.71 7.88
CA ILE A 221 -3.99 -13.96 7.68
C ILE A 221 -2.87 -14.91 7.23
N GLY A 222 -2.73 -16.07 7.91
CA GLY A 222 -1.75 -17.09 7.56
C GLY A 222 -1.93 -17.63 6.13
N GLN A 223 -3.16 -18.00 5.77
CA GLN A 223 -3.50 -18.51 4.43
C GLN A 223 -3.27 -17.46 3.35
N SER A 224 -3.67 -16.21 3.61
CA SER A 224 -3.49 -15.10 2.68
C SER A 224 -2.01 -14.87 2.39
N PHE A 225 -1.17 -14.78 3.42
CA PHE A 225 0.28 -14.61 3.23
C PHE A 225 0.92 -15.80 2.53
N ASP A 226 0.57 -17.03 2.93
CA ASP A 226 1.13 -18.24 2.33
C ASP A 226 0.81 -18.34 0.83
N SER A 227 -0.39 -17.90 0.43
CA SER A 227 -0.83 -17.93 -0.97
C SER A 227 -0.06 -17.00 -1.90
N VAL A 228 0.54 -15.91 -1.38
CA VAL A 228 1.29 -14.93 -2.18
C VAL A 228 2.81 -15.06 -2.04
N ARG A 229 3.30 -15.98 -1.21
CA ARG A 229 4.73 -16.12 -0.92
C ARG A 229 5.56 -16.41 -2.16
N ASP A 230 5.06 -17.26 -3.06
CA ASP A 230 5.77 -17.69 -4.26
C ASP A 230 5.84 -16.52 -5.25
N TRP A 231 4.75 -15.74 -5.35
CA TRP A 231 4.73 -14.51 -6.13
C TRP A 231 5.75 -13.48 -5.60
N MET A 232 5.79 -13.22 -4.29
CA MET A 232 6.78 -12.31 -3.69
C MET A 232 8.21 -12.82 -3.87
N GLY A 233 8.43 -14.12 -3.71
CA GLY A 233 9.74 -14.77 -3.89
C GLY A 233 10.25 -14.64 -5.32
N ASN A 234 9.40 -14.93 -6.30
CA ASN A 234 9.73 -14.77 -7.72
C ASN A 234 9.95 -13.29 -8.05
N PHE A 235 9.11 -12.39 -7.55
CA PHE A 235 9.27 -10.94 -7.76
C PHE A 235 10.65 -10.44 -7.28
N VAL A 236 11.09 -10.89 -6.10
CA VAL A 236 12.41 -10.58 -5.54
C VAL A 236 13.52 -11.18 -6.39
N ALA A 237 13.40 -12.45 -6.77
CA ALA A 237 14.41 -13.17 -7.55
C ALA A 237 14.59 -12.58 -8.96
N ASP A 238 13.49 -12.38 -9.68
CA ASP A 238 13.48 -11.89 -11.07
C ASP A 238 14.07 -10.48 -11.19
N ARG A 239 13.94 -9.67 -10.14
CA ARG A 239 14.44 -8.29 -10.08
C ARG A 239 15.77 -8.16 -9.33
N GLY A 240 16.34 -9.26 -8.86
CA GLY A 240 17.61 -9.27 -8.11
C GLY A 240 17.58 -8.40 -6.86
N LEU A 241 16.43 -8.33 -6.18
CA LEU A 241 16.25 -7.42 -5.05
C LEU A 241 17.01 -7.90 -3.82
N THR A 242 17.69 -6.96 -3.19
CA THR A 242 18.37 -7.14 -1.91
C THR A 242 18.10 -5.92 -1.02
N PRO A 243 18.20 -6.04 0.31
CA PRO A 243 18.11 -4.88 1.18
C PRO A 243 19.08 -3.77 0.77
N GLN A 244 20.30 -4.14 0.34
CA GLN A 244 21.32 -3.20 -0.13
C GLN A 244 20.93 -2.51 -1.44
N ALA A 245 20.34 -3.22 -2.40
CA ALA A 245 19.88 -2.61 -3.65
C ALA A 245 18.79 -1.57 -3.40
N VAL A 246 17.83 -1.87 -2.52
CA VAL A 246 16.77 -0.94 -2.14
C VAL A 246 17.35 0.27 -1.41
N THR A 247 18.19 0.05 -0.39
CA THR A 247 18.77 1.14 0.40
C THR A 247 19.67 2.05 -0.43
N ASN A 248 20.44 1.51 -1.37
CA ASN A 248 21.27 2.30 -2.27
C ASN A 248 20.46 3.24 -3.17
N ASN A 249 19.29 2.80 -3.65
CA ASN A 249 18.40 3.67 -4.40
C ASN A 249 17.74 4.73 -3.50
N LEU A 250 17.46 4.40 -2.23
CA LEU A 250 16.96 5.36 -1.24
C LEU A 250 17.94 6.49 -0.90
N ARG A 251 19.26 6.23 -1.01
CA ARG A 251 20.31 7.25 -0.77
C ARG A 251 20.25 8.43 -1.74
N GLY A 252 19.58 8.28 -2.89
CA GLY A 252 19.37 9.37 -3.83
C GLY A 252 18.55 10.54 -3.28
N PHE A 253 17.79 10.33 -2.20
CA PHE A 253 16.96 11.36 -1.58
C PHE A 253 16.96 11.36 -0.04
N LEU A 254 17.56 10.35 0.61
CA LEU A 254 17.78 10.30 2.05
C LEU A 254 19.27 10.24 2.38
N GLU A 255 19.71 11.09 3.31
CA GLU A 255 21.07 11.01 3.85
C GLU A 255 21.06 10.18 5.14
N PHE A 256 21.63 8.97 5.08
CA PHE A 256 21.78 8.08 6.22
C PHE A 256 23.08 7.28 6.15
N SER A 257 23.57 6.81 7.29
CA SER A 257 24.76 5.96 7.38
C SER A 257 24.37 4.48 7.41
N ASP A 258 25.26 3.59 6.95
CA ASP A 258 24.99 2.14 6.86
C ASP A 258 24.70 1.49 8.24
N ASP A 259 25.17 2.09 9.33
CA ASP A 259 24.93 1.63 10.70
C ASP A 259 23.54 2.01 11.25
N LYS A 260 22.63 2.46 10.39
CA LYS A 260 21.28 2.96 10.76
C LYS A 260 20.15 2.38 9.90
N LEU A 261 20.37 1.25 9.24
CA LEU A 261 19.35 0.60 8.41
C LEU A 261 18.07 0.25 9.18
N ASP A 262 18.17 -0.19 10.44
CA ASP A 262 16.99 -0.49 11.27
C ASP A 262 16.10 0.74 11.52
N TYR A 263 16.70 1.94 11.48
CA TYR A 263 15.98 3.21 11.60
C TYR A 263 15.39 3.68 10.27
N LEU A 264 15.91 3.21 9.15
CA LEU A 264 15.40 3.55 7.83
C LEU A 264 13.99 2.97 7.62
N GLY A 265 13.76 1.70 7.99
CA GLY A 265 12.43 1.10 7.93
C GLY A 265 11.41 1.88 8.76
N ALA A 266 11.76 2.19 10.02
CA ALA A 266 10.89 2.97 10.89
C ALA A 266 10.69 4.43 10.42
N PHE A 267 11.67 5.00 9.71
CA PHE A 267 11.51 6.29 9.07
C PHE A 267 10.53 6.24 7.90
N LEU A 268 10.65 5.24 7.03
CA LEU A 268 9.74 5.05 5.90
C LEU A 268 8.31 4.84 6.40
N ASP A 269 8.09 3.98 7.40
CA ASP A 269 6.78 3.76 8.05
C ASP A 269 6.14 5.07 8.54
N MET A 270 6.94 5.97 9.12
CA MET A 270 6.40 7.20 9.74
C MET A 270 6.27 8.37 8.76
N SER A 271 7.02 8.35 7.65
CA SER A 271 7.12 9.47 6.73
C SER A 271 6.43 9.22 5.39
N THR A 272 6.08 7.97 5.09
CA THR A 272 5.35 7.58 3.88
C THR A 272 3.95 7.10 4.21
N ASN A 273 3.08 7.14 3.21
CA ASN A 273 1.72 6.62 3.26
C ASN A 273 1.38 6.05 1.88
N TYR A 274 2.17 5.07 1.46
CA TYR A 274 2.14 4.58 0.09
C TYR A 274 0.94 3.65 -0.16
N TYR A 275 0.41 2.98 0.88
CA TYR A 275 -0.80 2.17 0.76
C TYR A 275 -2.01 3.04 0.46
N GLU A 276 -2.19 4.15 1.19
CA GLU A 276 -3.26 5.11 0.90
C GLU A 276 -3.08 5.72 -0.48
N HIS A 277 -1.88 6.25 -0.78
CA HIS A 277 -1.64 6.98 -2.03
C HIS A 277 -1.95 6.12 -3.26
N THR A 278 -1.33 4.95 -3.37
CA THR A 278 -1.55 4.03 -4.49
C THR A 278 -2.93 3.37 -4.42
N GLY A 279 -3.50 3.20 -3.22
CA GLY A 279 -4.87 2.72 -2.98
C GLY A 279 -5.93 3.63 -3.58
N VAL A 280 -5.81 4.94 -3.34
CA VAL A 280 -6.67 5.95 -3.94
C VAL A 280 -6.52 5.95 -5.46
N GLN A 281 -5.29 5.87 -5.99
CA GLN A 281 -5.06 5.77 -7.43
C GLN A 281 -5.74 4.52 -8.03
N THR A 282 -5.66 3.37 -7.34
CA THR A 282 -6.30 2.12 -7.77
C THR A 282 -7.82 2.29 -7.84
N LEU A 283 -8.40 2.90 -6.81
CA LEU A 283 -9.84 3.16 -6.75
C LEU A 283 -10.28 4.10 -7.87
N ALA A 284 -9.56 5.19 -8.08
CA ALA A 284 -9.86 6.15 -9.14
C ALA A 284 -9.86 5.46 -10.51
N ARG A 285 -8.78 4.73 -10.83
CA ARG A 285 -8.68 3.98 -12.09
C ARG A 285 -9.84 3.01 -12.25
N ARG A 286 -10.12 2.16 -11.27
CA ARG A 286 -11.17 1.14 -11.36
C ARG A 286 -12.58 1.73 -11.46
N LEU A 287 -12.85 2.82 -10.75
CA LEU A 287 -14.12 3.53 -10.86
C LEU A 287 -14.30 4.15 -12.26
N ILE A 288 -13.24 4.75 -12.80
CA ILE A 288 -13.26 5.40 -14.11
C ILE A 288 -13.37 4.36 -15.23
N GLU A 289 -12.59 3.28 -15.19
CA GLU A 289 -12.68 2.17 -16.15
C GLU A 289 -14.10 1.61 -16.21
N ARG A 290 -14.71 1.39 -15.04
CA ARG A 290 -16.08 0.89 -14.96
C ARG A 290 -17.10 1.93 -15.41
N ALA A 291 -16.95 3.19 -15.01
CA ALA A 291 -17.85 4.27 -15.41
C ALA A 291 -17.85 4.43 -16.94
N ALA A 292 -16.67 4.46 -17.56
CA ALA A 292 -16.51 4.56 -19.01
C ALA A 292 -17.08 3.36 -19.77
N ALA A 293 -17.07 2.16 -19.16
CA ALA A 293 -17.68 0.97 -19.77
C ALA A 293 -19.22 0.91 -19.62
N GLU A 294 -19.80 1.68 -18.70
CA GLU A 294 -21.25 1.71 -18.42
C GLU A 294 -21.98 2.84 -19.17
N ILE A 295 -21.24 3.76 -19.78
CA ILE A 295 -21.72 4.86 -20.64
C ILE A 295 -21.59 4.42 -22.11
#